data_AF-A0A3N5P2G3-F1
#
_entry.id   AF-A0A3N5P2G3-F1
#
_cell.length_a   1.000
_cell.length_b   1.000
_cell.length_c   1.000
_cell.angle_alpha   90.00
_cell.angle_beta   90.00
_cell.angle_gamma   90.00
#
_symmetry.space_group_name_H-M   'P 1'
#
loop_
_entity.id
_entity.type
_entity.pdbx_description
1 polymer ?
#
loop_
_entity_poly.entity_id
_entity_poly.type
_entity_poly.pdbx_seq_one_letter_code
_entity_poly.pdbx_strand_id
1 'polypeptide(L)'
;ERIAQWEREAEAVAAAEDLVVEAERLAAGTYIDHGDLPERWQALDRAIRTPALTRRFEAALIAVEQRRLAHIQAAQQEASAARQGIHALLHTAEQQLAAGQLREARASADQIKKMRTGAGTLPKPTMQRIGRLQQQLVELERWQAFGQHNARVQLCERAEAAASHTGDMRQLAQEIQTLRNEWKALDQQYAGVPKSLWERFDRACEKAYAPAARHFAELTARRKEARKKREDFIALAGEHATTLLQEPRDWRAIERWLRETDHQWREGDLGSIEPRAWKDLDARLKAALAPLRSALGDARERAKAARRELIEQARALGDKALDRETPSQVKTIQAQWQEQAKVIALAQRDERALWEEFRGACDAVFKLRQDRRKEQDGQKNQARQALESICAELDKLAHASDKTDQEIRRALRALQDDWKAKAVGSDPALRGLESRFRSAKTAVETSLASRARSRESAVWQTLAAKERLCEQLDAMVREQAQGPEAQAPAASIAERWNALPALSSAWEAKLAARRDAATDALSDAACADAYRRRMSEAAKPRLDTLLELEVLLGLDSPPEFQSDRLALQVRQLRDRFNSTAAAGPEDAGEKLSSWCAQPGVLDARERNRAERVFAAIGRRR
;
A
#
# COMPACT_ATOMS: atom_id res chain seq x y z
N GLU A 1 19.45 -42.02 157.59
CA GLU A 1 18.04 -41.57 157.41
C GLU A 1 17.91 -40.15 156.85
N ARG A 2 18.51 -39.09 157.45
CA ARG A 2 18.42 -37.71 156.91
C ARG A 2 18.93 -37.52 155.47
N ILE A 3 20.00 -38.20 155.06
CA ILE A 3 20.55 -38.11 153.69
C ILE A 3 19.59 -38.74 152.67
N ALA A 4 19.03 -39.92 152.98
CA ALA A 4 18.07 -40.60 152.11
C ALA A 4 16.74 -39.83 151.96
N GLN A 5 16.38 -38.99 152.93
CA GLN A 5 15.20 -38.12 152.84
C GLN A 5 15.49 -36.89 151.96
N TRP A 6 16.69 -36.31 152.07
CA TRP A 6 17.15 -35.22 151.21
C TRP A 6 17.33 -35.66 149.75
N GLU A 7 17.83 -36.89 149.51
CA GLU A 7 17.93 -37.48 148.18
C GLU A 7 16.55 -37.67 147.54
N ARG A 8 15.55 -38.15 148.30
CA ARG A 8 14.16 -38.27 147.82
C ARG A 8 13.51 -36.92 147.56
N GLU A 9 13.76 -35.91 148.40
CA GLU A 9 13.26 -34.55 148.18
C GLU A 9 13.92 -33.90 146.94
N ALA A 10 15.22 -34.13 146.73
CA ALA A 10 15.94 -33.65 145.56
C ALA A 10 15.47 -34.36 144.26
N GLU A 11 15.26 -35.67 144.29
CA GLU A 11 14.68 -36.43 143.16
C GLU A 11 13.25 -35.96 142.84
N ALA A 12 12.44 -35.66 143.86
CA ALA A 12 11.07 -35.21 143.66
C ALA A 12 11.01 -33.76 143.12
N VAL A 13 11.94 -32.90 143.52
CA VAL A 13 12.12 -31.55 142.94
C VAL A 13 12.62 -31.64 141.50
N ALA A 14 13.54 -32.56 141.19
CA ALA A 14 14.00 -32.80 139.82
C ALA A 14 12.85 -33.29 138.92
N ALA A 15 12.02 -34.22 139.41
CA ALA A 15 10.83 -34.68 138.68
C ALA A 15 9.79 -33.56 138.45
N ALA A 16 9.63 -32.64 139.40
CA ALA A 16 8.77 -31.47 139.24
C ALA A 16 9.33 -30.49 138.19
N GLU A 17 10.64 -30.25 138.19
CA GLU A 17 11.33 -29.44 137.17
C GLU A 17 11.19 -30.07 135.78
N ASP A 18 11.36 -31.39 135.65
CA ASP A 18 11.15 -32.11 134.39
C ASP A 18 9.72 -31.94 133.85
N LEU A 19 8.71 -31.96 134.75
CA LEU A 19 7.32 -31.73 134.37
C LEU A 19 7.06 -30.28 133.91
N VAL A 20 7.73 -29.29 134.53
CA VAL A 20 7.69 -27.90 134.07
C VAL A 20 8.36 -27.76 132.71
N VAL A 21 9.51 -28.40 132.49
CA VAL A 21 10.19 -28.41 131.19
C VAL A 21 9.35 -29.09 130.10
N GLU A 22 8.61 -30.16 130.43
CA GLU A 22 7.65 -30.80 129.52
C GLU A 22 6.53 -29.83 129.12
N ALA A 23 5.94 -29.12 130.10
CA ALA A 23 4.93 -28.10 129.83
C ALA A 23 5.49 -26.94 128.98
N GLU A 24 6.69 -26.45 129.29
CA GLU A 24 7.37 -25.40 128.52
C GLU A 24 7.68 -25.84 127.08
N ARG A 25 8.07 -27.11 126.87
CA ARG A 25 8.25 -27.67 125.52
C ARG A 25 6.94 -27.73 124.74
N LEU A 26 5.83 -28.09 125.37
CA LEU A 26 4.51 -28.09 124.73
C LEU A 26 4.03 -26.67 124.40
N ALA A 27 4.29 -25.72 125.29
CA ALA A 27 4.04 -24.30 125.05
C ALA A 27 4.88 -23.73 123.88
N ALA A 28 6.17 -24.11 123.79
CA ALA A 28 7.05 -23.71 122.70
C ALA A 28 6.77 -24.45 121.37
N GLY A 29 6.17 -25.65 121.44
CA GLY A 29 5.79 -26.44 120.28
C GLY A 29 4.51 -25.94 119.59
N THR A 30 3.91 -26.77 118.74
CA THR A 30 2.65 -26.49 118.03
C THR A 30 1.42 -27.17 118.65
N TYR A 31 1.60 -27.82 119.79
CA TYR A 31 0.57 -28.63 120.42
C TYR A 31 -0.55 -27.75 121.00
N ILE A 32 -1.79 -28.21 120.89
CA ILE A 32 -3.00 -27.42 121.16
C ILE A 32 -3.71 -27.88 122.45
N ASP A 33 -3.32 -29.04 122.99
CA ASP A 33 -3.92 -29.64 124.17
C ASP A 33 -2.86 -29.87 125.25
N HIS A 34 -3.10 -29.40 126.47
CA HIS A 34 -2.16 -29.64 127.56
C HIS A 34 -2.29 -31.07 128.15
N GLY A 35 -3.24 -31.87 127.67
CA GLY A 35 -3.47 -33.24 128.13
C GLY A 35 -3.65 -33.31 129.64
N ASP A 36 -3.06 -34.32 130.27
CA ASP A 36 -3.17 -34.54 131.72
C ASP A 36 -2.09 -33.78 132.52
N LEU A 37 -1.35 -32.85 131.90
CA LEU A 37 -0.33 -32.06 132.61
C LEU A 37 -0.86 -31.35 133.86
N PRO A 38 -2.04 -30.70 133.84
CA PRO A 38 -2.60 -30.07 135.05
C PRO A 38 -2.84 -31.09 136.17
N GLU A 39 -3.29 -32.30 135.83
CA GLU A 39 -3.55 -33.38 136.79
C GLU A 39 -2.25 -33.92 137.36
N ARG A 40 -1.24 -34.14 136.51
CA ARG A 40 0.12 -34.56 136.92
C ARG A 40 0.80 -33.53 137.83
N TRP A 41 0.63 -32.23 137.55
CA TRP A 41 1.11 -31.15 138.41
C TRP A 41 0.37 -31.10 139.75
N GLN A 42 -0.94 -31.34 139.74
CA GLN A 42 -1.76 -31.42 140.95
C GLN A 42 -1.46 -32.65 141.83
N ALA A 43 -0.83 -33.70 141.30
CA ALA A 43 -0.44 -34.88 142.07
C ALA A 43 0.87 -34.72 142.87
N LEU A 44 1.71 -33.71 142.55
CA LEU A 44 2.97 -33.45 143.25
C LEU A 44 2.75 -32.91 144.68
N ASP A 45 3.60 -33.23 145.65
CA ASP A 45 3.49 -32.65 147.00
C ASP A 45 3.63 -31.12 146.98
N ARG A 46 2.85 -30.40 147.80
CA ARG A 46 2.86 -28.94 147.90
C ARG A 46 4.22 -28.40 148.34
N ALA A 47 4.98 -29.16 149.13
CA ALA A 47 6.32 -28.75 149.56
C ALA A 47 7.30 -28.63 148.37
N ILE A 48 7.07 -29.40 147.30
CA ILE A 48 7.93 -29.47 146.10
C ILE A 48 7.56 -28.36 145.10
N ARG A 49 6.30 -27.90 145.10
CA ARG A 49 5.80 -26.86 144.19
C ARG A 49 6.24 -25.46 144.62
N THR A 50 7.50 -25.15 144.39
CA THR A 50 8.04 -23.83 144.67
C THR A 50 7.33 -22.75 143.84
N PRO A 51 7.22 -21.50 144.33
CA PRO A 51 6.59 -20.41 143.58
C PRO A 51 7.22 -20.16 142.20
N ALA A 52 8.52 -20.45 142.03
CA ALA A 52 9.22 -20.30 140.76
C ALA A 52 8.77 -21.36 139.73
N LEU A 53 8.69 -22.63 140.14
CA LEU A 53 8.23 -23.72 139.28
C LEU A 53 6.76 -23.56 138.91
N THR A 54 5.90 -23.20 139.87
CA THR A 54 4.47 -22.97 139.64
C THR A 54 4.22 -21.88 138.59
N ARG A 55 4.94 -20.75 138.66
CA ARG A 55 4.78 -19.67 137.67
C ARG A 55 5.18 -20.10 136.26
N ARG A 56 6.26 -20.87 136.13
CA ARG A 56 6.73 -21.39 134.84
C ARG A 56 5.73 -22.40 134.25
N PHE A 57 5.23 -23.31 135.07
CA PHE A 57 4.23 -24.29 134.66
C PHE A 57 2.89 -23.63 134.27
N GLU A 58 2.38 -22.69 135.07
CA GLU A 58 1.16 -21.95 134.76
C GLU A 58 1.30 -21.09 133.50
N ALA A 59 2.45 -20.42 133.31
CA ALA A 59 2.72 -19.67 132.09
C ALA A 59 2.71 -20.57 130.83
N ALA A 60 3.28 -21.77 130.94
CA ALA A 60 3.26 -22.75 129.86
C ALA A 60 1.83 -23.25 129.54
N LEU A 61 1.02 -23.55 130.57
CA LEU A 61 -0.38 -23.96 130.37
C LEU A 61 -1.24 -22.84 129.77
N ILE A 62 -1.07 -21.60 130.22
CA ILE A 62 -1.77 -20.43 129.66
C ILE A 62 -1.44 -20.27 128.18
N ALA A 63 -0.18 -20.45 127.77
CA ALA A 63 0.23 -20.37 126.38
C ALA A 63 -0.43 -21.47 125.51
N VAL A 64 -0.54 -22.70 126.02
CA VAL A 64 -1.23 -23.82 125.32
C VAL A 64 -2.74 -23.56 125.25
N GLU A 65 -3.38 -23.10 126.32
CA GLU A 65 -4.83 -22.82 126.34
C GLU A 65 -5.20 -21.61 125.46
N GLN A 66 -4.38 -20.56 125.43
CA GLN A 66 -4.55 -19.44 124.49
C GLN A 66 -4.48 -19.92 123.04
N ARG A 67 -3.57 -20.85 122.71
CA ARG A 67 -3.50 -21.46 121.37
C ARG A 67 -4.74 -22.29 121.06
N ARG A 68 -5.27 -23.04 122.03
CA ARG A 68 -6.52 -23.81 121.90
C ARG A 68 -7.71 -22.92 121.59
N LEU A 69 -7.89 -21.85 122.36
CA LEU A 69 -8.95 -20.87 122.14
C LEU A 69 -8.80 -20.16 120.78
N ALA A 70 -7.56 -19.79 120.40
CA ALA A 70 -7.28 -19.22 119.09
C ALA A 70 -7.61 -20.20 117.95
N HIS A 71 -7.32 -21.49 118.10
CA HIS A 71 -7.66 -22.51 117.11
C HIS A 71 -9.19 -22.71 116.99
N ILE A 72 -9.93 -22.72 118.11
CA ILE A 72 -11.40 -22.79 118.10
C ILE A 72 -12.00 -21.55 117.44
N GLN A 73 -11.49 -20.35 117.76
CA GLN A 73 -11.95 -19.11 117.14
C GLN A 73 -11.62 -19.07 115.65
N ALA A 74 -10.42 -19.50 115.24
CA ALA A 74 -10.04 -19.60 113.84
C ALA A 74 -10.95 -20.58 113.08
N ALA A 75 -11.23 -21.77 113.64
CA ALA A 75 -12.15 -22.74 113.05
C ALA A 75 -13.60 -22.21 112.95
N GLN A 76 -14.07 -21.45 113.96
CA GLN A 76 -15.38 -20.80 113.90
C GLN A 76 -15.44 -19.67 112.85
N GLN A 77 -14.38 -18.86 112.74
CA GLN A 77 -14.24 -17.83 111.72
C GLN A 77 -14.20 -18.45 110.32
N GLU A 78 -13.41 -19.51 110.10
CA GLU A 78 -13.36 -20.26 108.84
C GLU A 78 -14.73 -20.86 108.48
N ALA A 79 -15.42 -21.49 109.44
CA ALA A 79 -16.77 -22.03 109.21
C ALA A 79 -17.79 -20.91 108.92
N SER A 80 -17.66 -19.73 109.53
CA SER A 80 -18.51 -18.57 109.23
C SER A 80 -18.23 -17.99 107.84
N ALA A 81 -16.96 -17.88 107.45
CA ALA A 81 -16.54 -17.39 106.14
C ALA A 81 -16.98 -18.37 105.03
N ALA A 82 -16.85 -19.67 105.27
CA ALA A 82 -17.35 -20.71 104.38
C ALA A 82 -18.88 -20.62 104.21
N ARG A 83 -19.63 -20.35 105.29
CA ARG A 83 -21.09 -20.12 105.22
C ARG A 83 -21.43 -18.86 104.41
N GLN A 84 -20.74 -17.75 104.64
CA GLN A 84 -20.93 -16.52 103.85
C GLN A 84 -20.60 -16.74 102.37
N GLY A 85 -19.51 -17.45 102.07
CA GLY A 85 -19.14 -17.84 100.70
C GLY A 85 -20.21 -18.71 100.03
N ILE A 86 -20.78 -19.70 100.75
CA ILE A 86 -21.90 -20.49 100.24
C ILE A 86 -23.11 -19.61 99.94
N HIS A 87 -23.44 -18.63 100.79
CA HIS A 87 -24.56 -17.73 100.58
C HIS A 87 -24.36 -16.80 99.37
N ALA A 88 -23.15 -16.26 99.19
CA ALA A 88 -22.80 -15.44 98.03
C ALA A 88 -22.92 -16.25 96.74
N LEU A 89 -22.31 -17.44 96.68
CA LEU A 89 -22.41 -18.31 95.51
C LEU A 89 -23.84 -18.79 95.24
N LEU A 90 -24.62 -19.03 96.28
CA LEU A 90 -26.03 -19.42 96.12
C LEU A 90 -26.84 -18.29 95.47
N HIS A 91 -26.60 -17.04 95.87
CA HIS A 91 -27.22 -15.89 95.24
C HIS A 91 -26.77 -15.72 93.78
N THR A 92 -25.46 -15.84 93.52
CA THR A 92 -24.90 -15.79 92.16
C THR A 92 -25.46 -16.89 91.27
N ALA A 93 -25.57 -18.12 91.77
CA ALA A 93 -26.12 -19.25 91.02
C ALA A 93 -27.61 -19.05 90.68
N GLU A 94 -28.40 -18.49 91.61
CA GLU A 94 -29.80 -18.14 91.38
C GLU A 94 -29.94 -17.05 90.29
N GLN A 95 -29.07 -16.04 90.29
CA GLN A 95 -29.04 -15.00 89.24
C GLN A 95 -28.62 -15.57 87.88
N GLN A 96 -27.59 -16.42 87.85
CA GLN A 96 -27.13 -17.09 86.64
C GLN A 96 -28.23 -17.97 86.03
N LEU A 97 -29.02 -18.68 86.86
CA LEU A 97 -30.18 -19.42 86.37
C LEU A 97 -31.27 -18.50 85.79
N ALA A 98 -31.59 -17.38 86.46
CA ALA A 98 -32.56 -16.42 85.96
C ALA A 98 -32.12 -15.77 84.64
N ALA A 99 -30.81 -15.60 84.45
CA ALA A 99 -30.19 -15.10 83.21
C ALA A 99 -30.03 -16.18 82.12
N GLY A 100 -30.41 -17.44 82.38
CA GLY A 100 -30.25 -18.56 81.44
C GLY A 100 -28.81 -19.08 81.29
N GLN A 101 -27.89 -18.66 82.17
CA GLN A 101 -26.47 -19.04 82.18
C GLN A 101 -26.26 -20.39 82.88
N LEU A 102 -26.78 -21.46 82.28
CA LEU A 102 -26.84 -22.79 82.90
C LEU A 102 -25.46 -23.35 83.31
N ARG A 103 -24.43 -23.16 82.46
CA ARG A 103 -23.06 -23.64 82.74
C ARG A 103 -22.43 -22.94 83.94
N GLU A 104 -22.63 -21.63 84.05
CA GLU A 104 -22.06 -20.83 85.14
C GLU A 104 -22.77 -21.14 86.46
N ALA A 105 -24.10 -21.27 86.41
CA ALA A 105 -24.90 -21.71 87.55
C ALA A 105 -24.48 -23.10 88.05
N ARG A 106 -24.12 -24.02 87.14
CA ARG A 106 -23.60 -25.33 87.49
C ARG A 106 -22.23 -25.25 88.17
N ALA A 107 -21.31 -24.45 87.64
CA ALA A 107 -20.01 -24.23 88.26
C ALA A 107 -20.13 -23.67 89.68
N SER A 108 -21.02 -22.69 89.88
CA SER A 108 -21.36 -22.14 91.20
C SER A 108 -21.94 -23.21 92.14
N ALA A 109 -22.83 -24.07 91.66
CA ALA A 109 -23.40 -25.18 92.44
C ALA A 109 -22.35 -26.23 92.84
N ASP A 110 -21.42 -26.57 91.96
CA ASP A 110 -20.32 -27.49 92.26
C ASP A 110 -19.34 -26.88 93.29
N GLN A 111 -19.11 -25.57 93.25
CA GLN A 111 -18.30 -24.86 94.24
C GLN A 111 -19.00 -24.79 95.61
N ILE A 112 -20.32 -24.58 95.66
CA ILE A 112 -21.14 -24.71 96.88
C ILE A 112 -20.98 -26.11 97.48
N LYS A 113 -21.03 -27.16 96.64
CA LYS A 113 -20.84 -28.55 97.09
C LYS A 113 -19.46 -28.77 97.71
N LYS A 114 -18.40 -28.20 97.15
CA LYS A 114 -17.03 -28.28 97.68
C LYS A 114 -16.87 -27.57 99.03
N MET A 115 -17.44 -26.37 99.19
CA MET A 115 -17.30 -25.59 100.42
C MET A 115 -18.17 -26.11 101.58
N ARG A 116 -19.13 -27.01 101.29
CA ARG A 116 -20.05 -27.57 102.29
C ARG A 116 -19.34 -28.31 103.43
N THR A 117 -18.19 -28.94 103.17
CA THR A 117 -17.45 -29.72 104.18
C THR A 117 -16.82 -28.84 105.26
N GLY A 118 -16.35 -27.64 104.92
CA GLY A 118 -15.74 -26.69 105.86
C GLY A 118 -16.74 -25.76 106.57
N ALA A 119 -18.00 -25.73 106.14
CA ALA A 119 -19.02 -24.81 106.66
C ALA A 119 -19.75 -25.28 107.92
N GLY A 120 -19.48 -26.52 108.38
CA GLY A 120 -20.19 -27.15 109.49
C GLY A 120 -21.69 -27.33 109.21
N THR A 121 -22.52 -27.35 110.27
CA THR A 121 -23.97 -27.52 110.15
C THR A 121 -24.62 -26.25 109.56
N LEU A 122 -25.18 -26.39 108.36
CA LEU A 122 -25.89 -25.31 107.66
C LEU A 122 -27.35 -25.17 108.16
N PRO A 123 -27.90 -23.94 108.24
CA PRO A 123 -29.31 -23.71 108.53
C PRO A 123 -30.25 -24.39 107.51
N LYS A 124 -31.41 -24.87 107.99
CA LYS A 124 -32.43 -25.53 107.16
C LYS A 124 -32.88 -24.72 105.92
N PRO A 125 -33.11 -23.39 106.00
CA PRO A 125 -33.47 -22.58 104.83
C PRO A 125 -32.40 -22.57 103.74
N THR A 126 -31.12 -22.50 104.13
CA THR A 126 -29.99 -22.54 103.19
C THR A 126 -29.93 -23.89 102.46
N MET A 127 -30.15 -24.98 103.19
CA MET A 127 -30.17 -26.33 102.62
C MET A 127 -31.32 -26.52 101.62
N GLN A 128 -32.50 -25.96 101.91
CA GLN A 128 -33.65 -25.98 101.00
C GLN A 128 -33.40 -25.18 99.71
N ARG A 129 -32.80 -23.99 99.81
CA ARG A 129 -32.42 -23.19 98.63
C ARG A 129 -31.40 -23.92 97.74
N ILE A 130 -30.38 -24.53 98.33
CA ILE A 130 -29.42 -25.37 97.60
C ILE A 130 -30.14 -26.53 96.90
N GLY A 131 -31.08 -27.20 97.58
CA GLY A 131 -31.88 -28.27 97.00
C GLY A 131 -32.72 -27.81 95.80
N ARG A 132 -33.38 -26.65 95.89
CA ARG A 132 -34.15 -26.07 94.79
C ARG A 132 -33.27 -25.70 93.61
N LEU A 133 -32.13 -25.04 93.85
CA LEU A 133 -31.15 -24.70 92.81
C LEU A 133 -30.69 -25.96 92.06
N GLN A 134 -30.37 -27.03 92.79
CA GLN A 134 -29.95 -28.31 92.20
C GLN A 134 -31.06 -28.96 91.37
N GLN A 135 -32.31 -28.94 91.84
CA GLN A 135 -33.45 -29.48 91.08
C GLN A 135 -33.66 -28.71 89.77
N GLN A 136 -33.64 -27.37 89.82
CA GLN A 136 -33.79 -26.53 88.63
C GLN A 136 -32.65 -26.72 87.64
N LEU A 137 -31.41 -26.83 88.13
CA LEU A 137 -30.24 -27.15 87.29
C LEU A 137 -30.42 -28.48 86.56
N VAL A 138 -30.78 -29.54 87.29
CA VAL A 138 -30.97 -30.88 86.71
C VAL A 138 -32.11 -30.89 85.68
N GLU A 139 -33.21 -30.19 85.94
CA GLU A 139 -34.33 -30.10 85.02
C GLU A 139 -33.95 -29.36 83.73
N LEU A 140 -33.26 -28.22 83.83
CA LEU A 140 -32.80 -27.44 82.68
C LEU A 140 -31.70 -28.17 81.89
N GLU A 141 -30.76 -28.84 82.56
CA GLU A 141 -29.76 -29.71 81.94
C GLU A 141 -30.44 -30.84 81.16
N ARG A 142 -31.52 -31.43 81.71
CA ARG A 142 -32.32 -32.46 81.02
C ARG A 142 -33.03 -31.91 79.77
N TRP A 143 -33.63 -30.73 79.84
CA TRP A 143 -34.25 -30.08 78.68
C TRP A 143 -33.23 -29.69 77.61
N GLN A 144 -32.06 -29.19 78.02
CA GLN A 144 -30.97 -28.87 77.10
C GLN A 144 -30.45 -30.14 76.40
N ALA A 145 -30.22 -31.22 77.15
CA ALA A 145 -29.79 -32.50 76.60
C ALA A 145 -30.84 -33.08 75.63
N PHE A 146 -32.13 -32.97 75.96
CA PHE A 146 -33.23 -33.37 75.09
C PHE A 146 -33.27 -32.54 73.79
N GLY A 147 -33.22 -31.21 73.90
CA GLY A 147 -33.24 -30.31 72.74
C GLY A 147 -32.05 -30.54 71.80
N GLN A 148 -30.85 -30.74 72.35
CA GLN A 148 -29.67 -31.05 71.56
C GLN A 148 -29.70 -32.46 70.95
N HIS A 149 -30.27 -33.44 71.64
CA HIS A 149 -30.50 -34.75 71.07
C HIS A 149 -31.46 -34.66 69.88
N ASN A 150 -32.57 -33.93 70.02
CA ASN A 150 -33.53 -33.70 68.94
C ASN A 150 -32.88 -32.96 67.75
N ALA A 151 -32.12 -31.89 68.01
CA ALA A 151 -31.41 -31.15 66.97
C ALA A 151 -30.42 -32.05 66.19
N ARG A 152 -29.72 -32.96 66.87
CA ARG A 152 -28.82 -33.92 66.21
C ARG A 152 -29.59 -34.97 65.39
N VAL A 153 -30.75 -35.42 65.87
CA VAL A 153 -31.64 -36.30 65.08
C VAL A 153 -32.13 -35.58 63.83
N GLN A 154 -32.53 -34.30 63.92
CA GLN A 154 -32.91 -33.49 62.76
C GLN A 154 -31.75 -33.30 61.76
N LEU A 155 -30.50 -33.17 62.24
CA LEU A 155 -29.33 -33.15 61.36
C LEU A 155 -29.13 -34.49 60.64
N CYS A 156 -29.33 -35.61 61.33
CA CYS A 156 -29.32 -36.94 60.69
C CYS A 156 -30.39 -37.05 59.60
N GLU A 157 -31.63 -36.63 59.89
CA GLU A 157 -32.75 -36.66 58.95
C GLU A 157 -32.49 -35.75 57.73
N ARG A 158 -31.95 -34.55 57.95
CA ARG A 158 -31.56 -33.63 56.86
C ARG A 158 -30.42 -34.22 56.02
N ALA A 159 -29.41 -34.85 56.64
CA ALA A 159 -28.32 -35.52 55.92
C ALA A 159 -28.82 -36.73 55.12
N GLU A 160 -29.76 -37.51 55.66
CA GLU A 160 -30.40 -38.63 54.97
C GLU A 160 -31.27 -38.16 53.80
N ALA A 161 -32.02 -37.07 53.97
CA ALA A 161 -32.81 -36.45 52.91
C ALA A 161 -31.94 -35.86 51.78
N ALA A 162 -30.79 -35.28 52.13
CA ALA A 162 -29.83 -34.77 51.16
C ALA A 162 -29.31 -35.86 50.19
N ALA A 163 -29.27 -37.13 50.62
CA ALA A 163 -28.89 -38.24 49.75
C ALA A 163 -29.90 -38.52 48.62
N SER A 164 -31.13 -38.01 48.75
CA SER A 164 -32.18 -38.11 47.73
C SER A 164 -32.24 -36.87 46.82
N HIS A 165 -31.40 -35.87 47.06
CA HIS A 165 -31.40 -34.63 46.30
C HIS A 165 -30.80 -34.84 44.90
N THR A 166 -31.53 -34.48 43.84
CA THR A 166 -31.10 -34.61 42.44
C THR A 166 -30.64 -33.28 41.82
N GLY A 167 -30.37 -32.27 42.66
CA GLY A 167 -29.97 -30.92 42.26
C GLY A 167 -28.50 -30.77 41.84
N ASP A 168 -28.03 -29.52 41.76
CA ASP A 168 -26.63 -29.20 41.42
C ASP A 168 -25.66 -29.81 42.44
N MET A 169 -24.69 -30.59 41.94
CA MET A 169 -23.65 -31.23 42.75
C MET A 169 -22.85 -30.24 43.61
N ARG A 170 -22.74 -28.97 43.18
CA ARG A 170 -22.08 -27.92 43.96
C ARG A 170 -22.92 -27.47 45.15
N GLN A 171 -24.24 -27.35 44.97
CA GLN A 171 -25.16 -27.00 46.05
C GLN A 171 -25.22 -28.14 47.07
N LEU A 172 -25.31 -29.39 46.60
CA LEU A 172 -25.26 -30.57 47.46
C LEU A 172 -23.99 -30.63 48.33
N ALA A 173 -22.82 -30.36 47.74
CA ALA A 173 -21.56 -30.29 48.50
C ALA A 173 -21.58 -29.19 49.58
N GLN A 174 -22.15 -28.02 49.26
CA GLN A 174 -22.24 -26.90 50.21
C GLN A 174 -23.24 -27.18 51.35
N GLU A 175 -24.35 -27.84 51.05
CA GLU A 175 -25.34 -28.26 52.04
C GLU A 175 -24.74 -29.26 53.03
N ILE A 176 -24.02 -30.27 52.54
CA ILE A 176 -23.35 -31.25 53.40
C ILE A 176 -22.27 -30.59 54.27
N GLN A 177 -21.52 -29.61 53.72
CA GLN A 177 -20.55 -28.86 54.51
C GLN A 177 -21.24 -28.03 55.61
N THR A 178 -22.39 -27.42 55.30
CA THR A 178 -23.21 -26.69 56.27
C THR A 178 -23.68 -27.62 57.39
N LEU A 179 -24.21 -28.80 57.05
CA LEU A 179 -24.63 -29.81 58.04
C LEU A 179 -23.47 -30.24 58.96
N ARG A 180 -22.28 -30.48 58.40
CA ARG A 180 -21.08 -30.83 59.19
C ARG A 180 -20.65 -29.69 60.12
N ASN A 181 -20.76 -28.44 59.66
CA ASN A 181 -20.47 -27.27 60.49
C ASN A 181 -21.50 -27.10 61.62
N GLU A 182 -22.79 -27.30 61.33
CA GLU A 182 -23.88 -27.27 62.32
C GLU A 182 -23.70 -28.36 63.38
N TRP A 183 -23.33 -29.58 62.97
CA TRP A 183 -22.99 -30.66 63.90
C TRP A 183 -21.81 -30.29 64.80
N LYS A 184 -20.73 -29.75 64.22
CA LYS A 184 -19.54 -29.29 64.96
C LYS A 184 -19.90 -28.19 65.96
N ALA A 185 -20.80 -27.27 65.61
CA ALA A 185 -21.27 -26.23 66.51
C ALA A 185 -22.06 -26.81 67.71
N LEU A 186 -22.91 -27.82 67.49
CA LEU A 186 -23.61 -28.52 68.57
C LEU A 186 -22.65 -29.27 69.49
N ASP A 187 -21.60 -29.89 68.95
CA ASP A 187 -20.59 -30.62 69.73
C ASP A 187 -19.78 -29.69 70.66
N GLN A 188 -19.44 -28.49 70.19
CA GLN A 188 -18.80 -27.45 71.02
C GLN A 188 -19.69 -26.97 72.19
N GLN A 189 -21.01 -27.07 72.04
CA GLN A 189 -21.98 -26.64 73.05
C GLN A 189 -22.28 -27.73 74.10
N TYR A 190 -22.08 -29.00 73.79
CA TYR A 190 -22.27 -30.08 74.75
C TYR A 190 -21.60 -31.36 74.28
N ALA A 191 -20.59 -31.79 75.05
CA ALA A 191 -19.88 -33.04 74.84
C ALA A 191 -20.69 -34.22 75.39
N GLY A 192 -20.67 -35.36 74.68
CA GLY A 192 -21.34 -36.59 75.12
C GLY A 192 -22.40 -37.14 74.17
N VAL A 193 -22.20 -37.00 72.86
CA VAL A 193 -23.08 -37.61 71.86
C VAL A 193 -22.91 -39.14 71.87
N PRO A 194 -24.00 -39.93 71.81
CA PRO A 194 -23.89 -41.36 71.56
C PRO A 194 -23.15 -41.62 70.25
N LYS A 195 -22.11 -42.46 70.29
CA LYS A 195 -21.29 -42.79 69.11
C LYS A 195 -22.15 -43.23 67.92
N SER A 196 -23.23 -43.96 68.18
CA SER A 196 -24.20 -44.42 67.18
C SER A 196 -24.90 -43.30 66.42
N LEU A 197 -25.17 -42.15 67.07
CA LEU A 197 -25.83 -41.02 66.41
C LEU A 197 -24.87 -40.26 65.50
N TRP A 198 -23.60 -40.12 65.91
CA TRP A 198 -22.55 -39.58 65.05
C TRP A 198 -22.28 -40.49 63.85
N GLU A 199 -22.14 -41.79 64.07
CA GLU A 199 -21.92 -42.77 62.99
C GLU A 199 -23.09 -42.78 61.99
N ARG A 200 -24.34 -42.59 62.46
CA ARG A 200 -25.52 -42.41 61.59
C ARG A 200 -25.40 -41.14 60.75
N PHE A 201 -25.10 -40.01 61.37
CA PHE A 201 -24.94 -38.72 60.67
C PHE A 201 -23.81 -38.76 59.64
N ASP A 202 -22.62 -39.19 60.03
CA ASP A 202 -21.45 -39.20 59.15
C ASP A 202 -21.65 -40.13 57.95
N ARG A 203 -22.22 -41.32 58.18
CA ARG A 203 -22.60 -42.23 57.08
C ARG A 203 -23.63 -41.60 56.13
N ALA A 204 -24.60 -40.85 56.66
CA ALA A 204 -25.57 -40.14 55.83
C ALA A 204 -24.90 -39.04 55.01
N CYS A 205 -24.00 -38.24 55.61
CA CYS A 205 -23.21 -37.23 54.90
C CYS A 205 -22.28 -37.84 53.83
N GLU A 206 -21.60 -38.95 54.13
CA GLU A 206 -20.75 -39.66 53.16
C GLU A 206 -21.57 -40.18 51.98
N LYS A 207 -22.72 -40.80 52.25
CA LYS A 207 -23.63 -41.30 51.22
C LYS A 207 -24.18 -40.16 50.36
N ALA A 208 -24.57 -39.05 50.97
CA ALA A 208 -25.07 -37.87 50.26
C ALA A 208 -23.97 -37.18 49.42
N TYR A 209 -22.71 -37.18 49.88
CA TYR A 209 -21.60 -36.52 49.18
C TYR A 209 -21.03 -37.36 48.02
N ALA A 210 -21.21 -38.68 48.04
CA ALA A 210 -20.62 -39.59 47.05
C ALA A 210 -20.91 -39.24 45.58
N PRO A 211 -22.13 -38.82 45.16
CA PRO A 211 -22.39 -38.38 43.79
C PRO A 211 -21.60 -37.11 43.41
N ALA A 212 -21.54 -36.12 44.30
CA ALA A 212 -20.78 -34.89 44.07
C ALA A 212 -19.28 -35.18 43.95
N ALA A 213 -18.75 -36.06 44.81
CA ALA A 213 -17.37 -36.51 44.76
C ALA A 213 -17.02 -37.15 43.40
N ARG A 214 -17.89 -38.05 42.88
CA ARG A 214 -17.73 -38.66 41.55
C ARG A 214 -17.75 -37.62 40.44
N HIS A 215 -18.72 -36.70 40.44
CA HIS A 215 -18.83 -35.66 39.43
C HIS A 215 -17.59 -34.74 39.39
N PHE A 216 -17.08 -34.30 40.55
CA PHE A 216 -15.87 -33.47 40.59
C PHE A 216 -14.60 -34.25 40.22
N ALA A 217 -14.53 -35.55 40.55
CA ALA A 217 -13.44 -36.42 40.11
C ALA A 217 -13.46 -36.57 38.57
N GLU A 218 -14.62 -36.79 37.95
CA GLU A 218 -14.78 -36.86 36.50
C GLU A 218 -14.42 -35.55 35.82
N LEU A 219 -14.89 -34.40 36.33
CA LEU A 219 -14.51 -33.09 35.80
C LEU A 219 -13.01 -32.84 35.88
N THR A 220 -12.38 -33.23 37.00
CA THR A 220 -10.93 -33.12 37.17
C THR A 220 -10.19 -34.02 36.19
N ALA A 221 -10.65 -35.26 36.00
CA ALA A 221 -10.10 -36.20 35.04
C ALA A 221 -10.22 -35.66 33.60
N ARG A 222 -11.40 -35.15 33.21
CA ARG A 222 -11.63 -34.54 31.89
C ARG A 222 -10.74 -33.32 31.64
N ARG A 223 -10.56 -32.44 32.63
CA ARG A 223 -9.64 -31.29 32.52
C ARG A 223 -8.19 -31.73 32.39
N LYS A 224 -7.78 -32.77 33.14
CA LYS A 224 -6.43 -33.34 33.04
C LYS A 224 -6.19 -33.96 31.66
N GLU A 225 -7.16 -34.69 31.12
CA GLU A 225 -7.11 -35.24 29.77
C GLU A 225 -7.06 -34.15 28.70
N ALA A 226 -7.91 -33.12 28.79
CA ALA A 226 -7.92 -31.98 27.87
C ALA A 226 -6.58 -31.22 27.88
N ARG A 227 -6.01 -31.00 29.07
CA ARG A 227 -4.67 -30.42 29.20
C ARG A 227 -3.61 -31.27 28.51
N LYS A 228 -3.63 -32.59 28.73
CA LYS A 228 -2.68 -33.52 28.09
C LYS A 228 -2.83 -33.50 26.56
N LYS A 229 -4.06 -33.61 26.04
CA LYS A 229 -4.34 -33.53 24.59
C LYS A 229 -3.78 -32.24 23.98
N ARG A 230 -3.92 -31.11 24.67
CA ARG A 230 -3.37 -29.82 24.21
C ARG A 230 -1.85 -29.75 24.28
N GLU A 231 -1.23 -30.31 25.32
CA GLU A 231 0.23 -30.41 25.43
C GLU A 231 0.81 -31.30 24.31
N ASP A 232 0.20 -32.46 24.05
CA ASP A 232 0.56 -33.38 22.97
C ASP A 232 0.38 -32.71 21.59
N PHE A 233 -0.72 -31.96 21.39
CA PHE A 233 -0.96 -31.19 20.17
C PHE A 233 0.16 -30.15 19.92
N ILE A 234 0.61 -29.43 20.95
CA ILE A 234 1.69 -28.45 20.83
C ILE A 234 3.00 -29.13 20.43
N ALA A 235 3.32 -30.28 21.04
CA ALA A 235 4.52 -31.05 20.71
C ALA A 235 4.51 -31.50 19.24
N LEU A 236 3.42 -32.13 18.79
CA LEU A 236 3.25 -32.56 17.41
C LEU A 236 3.29 -31.39 16.41
N ALA A 237 2.65 -30.26 16.76
CA ALA A 237 2.68 -29.06 15.92
C ALA A 237 4.10 -28.49 15.81
N GLY A 238 4.88 -28.48 16.90
CA GLY A 238 6.27 -28.03 16.91
C GLY A 238 7.20 -28.91 16.07
N GLU A 239 7.06 -30.23 16.18
CA GLU A 239 7.80 -31.19 15.34
C GLU A 239 7.47 -31.00 13.86
N HIS A 240 6.19 -30.96 13.51
CA HIS A 240 5.78 -30.79 12.13
C HIS A 240 6.19 -29.43 11.55
N ALA A 241 6.10 -28.35 12.34
CA ALA A 241 6.59 -27.03 11.93
C ALA A 241 8.09 -27.05 11.57
N THR A 242 8.88 -27.85 12.28
CA THR A 242 10.31 -28.04 11.98
C THR A 242 10.51 -28.78 10.65
N THR A 243 9.71 -29.81 10.38
CA THR A 243 9.78 -30.55 9.10
C THR A 243 9.40 -29.68 7.90
N LEU A 244 8.39 -28.81 8.06
CA LEU A 244 7.95 -27.89 7.01
C LEU A 244 8.98 -26.79 6.69
N LEU A 245 9.93 -26.53 7.59
CA LEU A 245 11.01 -25.57 7.36
C LEU A 245 12.18 -26.16 6.55
N GLN A 246 12.21 -27.47 6.34
CA GLN A 246 13.22 -28.13 5.50
C GLN A 246 12.99 -27.87 4.01
N GLU A 247 14.05 -27.91 3.22
CA GLU A 247 13.96 -27.73 1.76
C GLU A 247 13.56 -29.05 1.07
N PRO A 248 12.74 -29.02 0.01
CA PRO A 248 12.15 -27.82 -0.62
C PRO A 248 10.94 -27.28 0.15
N ARG A 249 10.89 -25.96 0.36
CA ARG A 249 9.80 -25.28 1.09
C ARG A 249 8.60 -24.96 0.20
N ASP A 250 7.45 -25.57 0.50
CA ASP A 250 6.16 -25.19 -0.09
C ASP A 250 5.43 -24.18 0.80
N TRP A 251 5.54 -22.89 0.47
CA TRP A 251 4.90 -21.80 1.21
C TRP A 251 3.38 -21.88 1.26
N ARG A 252 2.74 -22.45 0.23
CA ARG A 252 1.27 -22.60 0.19
C ARG A 252 0.82 -23.71 1.11
N ALA A 253 1.57 -24.82 1.15
CA ALA A 253 1.33 -25.89 2.11
C ALA A 253 1.52 -25.40 3.55
N ILE A 254 2.59 -24.64 3.82
CA ILE A 254 2.87 -24.02 5.13
C ILE A 254 1.71 -23.13 5.57
N GLU A 255 1.24 -22.22 4.71
CA GLU A 255 0.14 -21.31 5.05
C GLU A 255 -1.16 -22.06 5.32
N ARG A 256 -1.49 -23.07 4.50
CA ARG A 256 -2.68 -23.90 4.71
C ARG A 256 -2.59 -24.64 6.05
N TRP A 257 -1.45 -25.25 6.33
CA TRP A 257 -1.23 -25.99 7.57
C TRP A 257 -1.29 -25.10 8.80
N LEU A 258 -0.72 -23.88 8.76
CA LEU A 258 -0.82 -22.92 9.85
C LEU A 258 -2.28 -22.53 10.15
N ARG A 259 -3.09 -22.27 9.12
CA ARG A 259 -4.52 -21.94 9.27
C ARG A 259 -5.30 -23.10 9.88
N GLU A 260 -5.06 -24.32 9.40
CA GLU A 260 -5.69 -25.53 9.92
C GLU A 260 -5.29 -25.78 11.37
N THR A 261 -4.00 -25.62 11.70
CA THR A 261 -3.49 -25.77 13.07
C THR A 261 -4.11 -24.75 14.02
N ASP A 262 -4.24 -23.49 13.59
CA ASP A 262 -4.88 -22.44 14.39
C ASP A 262 -6.39 -22.71 14.58
N HIS A 263 -7.07 -23.27 13.57
CA HIS A 263 -8.47 -23.69 13.67
C HIS A 263 -8.64 -24.87 14.63
N GLN A 264 -7.87 -25.95 14.45
CA GLN A 264 -7.88 -27.12 15.34
C GLN A 264 -7.56 -26.77 16.79
N TRP A 265 -6.65 -25.82 17.02
CA TRP A 265 -6.32 -25.36 18.38
C TRP A 265 -7.49 -24.68 19.10
N ARG A 266 -8.30 -23.91 18.36
CA ARG A 266 -9.40 -23.09 18.89
C ARG A 266 -10.72 -23.83 18.92
N GLU A 267 -11.04 -24.53 17.83
CA GLU A 267 -12.36 -25.12 17.55
C GLU A 267 -12.32 -26.65 17.55
N GLY A 268 -11.14 -27.28 17.59
CA GLY A 268 -11.00 -28.73 17.62
C GLY A 268 -11.40 -29.37 18.95
N ASP A 269 -11.57 -30.70 18.92
CA ASP A 269 -11.97 -31.51 20.08
C ASP A 269 -10.79 -31.81 21.03
N LEU A 270 -10.19 -30.73 21.56
CA LEU A 270 -9.08 -30.78 22.53
C LEU A 270 -9.57 -30.64 23.98
N GLY A 271 -10.87 -30.48 24.18
CA GLY A 271 -11.50 -30.27 25.48
C GLY A 271 -11.31 -28.87 26.09
N SER A 272 -12.08 -28.62 27.15
CA SER A 272 -12.11 -27.34 27.88
C SER A 272 -11.16 -27.36 29.09
N ILE A 273 -10.47 -26.24 29.29
CA ILE A 273 -9.49 -26.03 30.36
C ILE A 273 -9.71 -24.66 31.01
N GLU A 274 -9.09 -24.44 32.15
CA GLU A 274 -9.21 -23.19 32.88
C GLU A 274 -8.53 -22.02 32.13
N PRO A 275 -9.05 -20.78 32.23
CA PRO A 275 -8.55 -19.65 31.45
C PRO A 275 -7.05 -19.36 31.61
N ARG A 276 -6.49 -19.60 32.81
CA ARG A 276 -5.04 -19.43 33.06
C ARG A 276 -4.22 -20.48 32.29
N ALA A 277 -4.57 -21.76 32.41
CA ALA A 277 -3.91 -22.84 31.69
C ALA A 277 -4.04 -22.67 30.17
N TRP A 278 -5.17 -22.15 29.68
CA TRP A 278 -5.35 -21.84 28.26
C TRP A 278 -4.35 -20.79 27.78
N LYS A 279 -4.17 -19.69 28.52
CA LYS A 279 -3.21 -18.64 28.16
C LYS A 279 -1.78 -19.17 28.10
N ASP A 280 -1.39 -19.99 29.06
CA ASP A 280 -0.03 -20.56 29.12
C ASP A 280 0.22 -21.51 27.95
N LEU A 281 -0.75 -22.38 27.62
CA LEU A 281 -0.62 -23.30 26.49
C LEU A 281 -0.70 -22.59 25.14
N ASP A 282 -1.55 -21.56 25.00
CA ASP A 282 -1.63 -20.74 23.78
C ASP A 282 -0.31 -20.00 23.51
N ALA A 283 0.33 -19.48 24.56
CA ALA A 283 1.66 -18.88 24.46
C ALA A 283 2.72 -19.89 24.01
N ARG A 284 2.68 -21.13 24.54
CA ARG A 284 3.58 -22.21 24.12
C ARG A 284 3.37 -22.63 22.67
N LEU A 285 2.13 -22.76 22.21
CA LEU A 285 1.85 -23.03 20.79
C LEU A 285 2.38 -21.90 19.90
N LYS A 286 2.11 -20.64 20.28
CA LYS A 286 2.63 -19.48 19.54
C LYS A 286 4.15 -19.48 19.45
N ALA A 287 4.84 -19.81 20.54
CA ALA A 287 6.29 -19.92 20.57
C ALA A 287 6.79 -21.08 19.68
N ALA A 288 6.16 -22.25 19.73
CA ALA A 288 6.52 -23.40 18.90
C ALA A 288 6.35 -23.10 17.39
N LEU A 289 5.32 -22.33 17.01
CA LEU A 289 5.05 -21.95 15.63
C LEU A 289 5.74 -20.65 15.17
N ALA A 290 6.41 -19.92 16.08
CA ALA A 290 7.03 -18.64 15.77
C ALA A 290 8.09 -18.72 14.65
N PRO A 291 9.01 -19.72 14.62
CA PRO A 291 9.99 -19.84 13.54
C PRO A 291 9.35 -20.01 12.16
N LEU A 292 8.31 -20.84 12.06
CA LEU A 292 7.58 -21.08 10.81
C LEU A 292 6.84 -19.82 10.34
N ARG A 293 6.19 -19.10 11.26
CA ARG A 293 5.53 -17.81 10.97
C ARG A 293 6.53 -16.74 10.53
N SER A 294 7.70 -16.67 11.16
CA SER A 294 8.78 -15.75 10.77
C SER A 294 9.27 -16.05 9.36
N ALA A 295 9.60 -17.32 9.06
CA ALA A 295 10.08 -17.72 7.75
C ALA A 295 9.06 -17.40 6.63
N LEU A 296 7.76 -17.61 6.88
CA LEU A 296 6.70 -17.22 5.94
C LEU A 296 6.63 -15.69 5.77
N GLY A 297 6.80 -14.93 6.84
CA GLY A 297 6.90 -13.46 6.80
C GLY A 297 8.08 -12.99 5.94
N ASP A 298 9.26 -13.53 6.20
CA ASP A 298 10.49 -13.20 5.47
C ASP A 298 10.41 -13.59 3.99
N ALA A 299 9.76 -14.71 3.68
CA ALA A 299 9.49 -15.11 2.31
C ALA A 299 8.55 -14.13 1.59
N ARG A 300 7.52 -13.61 2.27
CA ARG A 300 6.61 -12.60 1.73
C ARG A 300 7.33 -11.28 1.45
N GLU A 301 8.18 -10.81 2.38
CA GLU A 301 8.95 -9.58 2.17
C GLU A 301 9.95 -9.71 1.02
N ARG A 302 10.66 -10.85 0.91
CA ARG A 302 11.51 -11.13 -0.27
C ARG A 302 10.72 -11.13 -1.56
N ALA A 303 9.51 -11.70 -1.56
CA ALA A 303 8.66 -11.75 -2.74
C ALA A 303 8.07 -10.38 -3.13
N LYS A 304 7.84 -9.49 -2.16
CA LYS A 304 7.51 -8.07 -2.43
C LYS A 304 8.70 -7.34 -3.06
N ALA A 305 9.89 -7.53 -2.50
CA ALA A 305 11.12 -6.91 -3.02
C ALA A 305 11.39 -7.36 -4.47
N ALA A 306 11.29 -8.65 -4.75
CA ALA A 306 11.49 -9.19 -6.09
C ALA A 306 10.46 -8.65 -7.11
N ARG A 307 9.18 -8.53 -6.73
CA ARG A 307 8.15 -7.88 -7.57
C ARG A 307 8.47 -6.40 -7.83
N ARG A 308 8.93 -5.66 -6.81
CA ARG A 308 9.38 -4.25 -6.98
C ARG A 308 10.55 -4.14 -7.95
N GLU A 309 11.48 -5.07 -7.90
CA GLU A 309 12.61 -5.12 -8.84
C GLU A 309 12.14 -5.31 -10.28
N LEU A 310 11.15 -6.18 -10.53
CA LEU A 310 10.54 -6.35 -11.86
C LEU A 310 9.84 -5.07 -12.35
N ILE A 311 9.23 -4.29 -11.45
CA ILE A 311 8.65 -2.98 -11.77
C ILE A 311 9.74 -2.01 -12.22
N GLU A 312 10.84 -1.92 -11.48
CA GLU A 312 11.97 -1.06 -11.84
C GLU A 312 12.64 -1.49 -13.16
N GLN A 313 12.80 -2.80 -13.38
CA GLN A 313 13.27 -3.33 -14.67
C GLN A 313 12.33 -2.94 -15.82
N ALA A 314 11.01 -3.03 -15.63
CA ALA A 314 10.03 -2.60 -16.63
C ALA A 314 10.10 -1.08 -16.88
N ARG A 315 10.28 -0.25 -15.83
CA ARG A 315 10.45 1.20 -15.96
C ARG A 315 11.71 1.56 -16.75
N ALA A 316 12.83 0.89 -16.50
CA ALA A 316 14.09 1.10 -17.19
C ALA A 316 14.01 0.81 -18.72
N LEU A 317 13.07 -0.03 -19.16
CA LEU A 317 12.82 -0.27 -20.59
C LEU A 317 12.22 0.95 -21.31
N GLY A 318 11.75 1.97 -20.58
CA GLY A 318 11.24 3.21 -21.15
C GLY A 318 12.28 3.98 -21.97
N ASP A 319 13.53 4.04 -21.50
CA ASP A 319 14.60 4.76 -22.21
C ASP A 319 14.86 4.12 -23.59
N LYS A 320 14.82 2.79 -23.61
CA LYS A 320 15.01 1.92 -24.77
C LYS A 320 13.69 1.54 -25.45
N ALA A 321 12.65 2.36 -25.31
CA ALA A 321 11.31 2.02 -25.81
C ALA A 321 11.25 1.75 -27.33
N LEU A 322 12.19 2.27 -28.13
CA LEU A 322 12.25 2.07 -29.59
C LEU A 322 13.03 0.82 -30.03
N ASP A 323 13.83 0.23 -29.15
CA ASP A 323 14.72 -0.89 -29.50
C ASP A 323 13.91 -2.11 -29.99
N ARG A 324 14.50 -2.92 -30.86
CA ARG A 324 13.80 -4.08 -31.43
C ARG A 324 13.42 -5.10 -30.36
N GLU A 325 14.24 -5.24 -29.33
CA GLU A 325 14.15 -6.29 -28.31
C GLU A 325 13.26 -5.91 -27.11
N THR A 326 12.87 -4.63 -26.96
CA THR A 326 12.07 -4.16 -25.82
C THR A 326 10.78 -4.95 -25.62
N PRO A 327 9.98 -5.28 -26.67
CA PRO A 327 8.76 -6.07 -26.50
C PRO A 327 9.02 -7.49 -25.97
N SER A 328 10.12 -8.13 -26.38
CA SER A 328 10.52 -9.44 -25.86
C SER A 328 10.98 -9.34 -24.41
N GLN A 329 11.72 -8.30 -24.05
CA GLN A 329 12.17 -8.07 -22.66
C GLN A 329 10.97 -7.84 -21.72
N VAL A 330 9.98 -7.04 -22.13
CA VAL A 330 8.73 -6.86 -21.36
C VAL A 330 8.02 -8.20 -21.14
N LYS A 331 7.92 -9.06 -22.17
CA LYS A 331 7.33 -10.41 -22.04
C LYS A 331 8.10 -11.29 -21.06
N THR A 332 9.43 -11.25 -21.07
CA THR A 332 10.25 -11.99 -20.11
C THR A 332 9.98 -11.54 -18.67
N ILE A 333 9.91 -10.23 -18.43
CA ILE A 333 9.59 -9.67 -17.11
C ILE A 333 8.17 -10.08 -16.67
N GLN A 334 7.18 -10.05 -17.59
CA GLN A 334 5.82 -10.53 -17.31
C GLN A 334 5.76 -12.02 -16.95
N ALA A 335 6.56 -12.86 -17.61
CA ALA A 335 6.66 -14.28 -17.28
C ALA A 335 7.31 -14.50 -15.91
N GLN A 336 8.37 -13.75 -15.59
CA GLN A 336 9.01 -13.78 -14.27
C GLN A 336 8.04 -13.36 -13.15
N TRP A 337 7.23 -12.33 -13.39
CA TRP A 337 6.17 -11.91 -12.46
C TRP A 337 5.20 -13.05 -12.16
N GLN A 338 4.68 -13.70 -13.21
CA GLN A 338 3.74 -14.81 -13.06
C GLN A 338 4.34 -15.98 -12.29
N GLU A 339 5.62 -16.28 -12.53
CA GLU A 339 6.30 -17.35 -11.80
C GLU A 339 6.47 -17.02 -10.32
N GLN A 340 6.91 -15.80 -10.00
CA GLN A 340 7.01 -15.34 -8.60
C GLN A 340 5.65 -15.35 -7.88
N ALA A 341 4.57 -14.96 -8.57
CA ALA A 341 3.22 -14.96 -8.03
C ALA A 341 2.68 -16.38 -7.76
N LYS A 342 3.15 -17.40 -8.49
CA LYS A 342 2.77 -18.80 -8.23
C LYS A 342 3.46 -19.37 -6.98
N VAL A 343 4.72 -19.03 -6.76
CA VAL A 343 5.50 -19.58 -5.63
C VAL A 343 4.94 -19.12 -4.29
N ILE A 344 4.56 -17.85 -4.15
CA ILE A 344 4.06 -17.31 -2.89
C ILE A 344 2.98 -16.25 -3.07
N ALA A 345 1.85 -16.46 -2.38
CA ALA A 345 0.75 -15.52 -2.35
C ALA A 345 1.02 -14.41 -1.32
N LEU A 346 0.86 -13.16 -1.75
CA LEU A 346 0.88 -11.99 -0.86
C LEU A 346 -0.54 -11.68 -0.37
N ALA A 347 -0.64 -10.77 0.61
CA ALA A 347 -1.92 -10.21 0.99
C ALA A 347 -2.56 -9.50 -0.21
N GLN A 348 -3.88 -9.65 -0.39
CA GLN A 348 -4.61 -9.14 -1.56
C GLN A 348 -4.37 -7.65 -1.82
N ARG A 349 -4.27 -6.84 -0.76
CA ARG A 349 -3.97 -5.41 -0.85
C ARG A 349 -2.58 -5.15 -1.46
N ASP A 350 -1.56 -5.85 -0.97
CA ASP A 350 -0.18 -5.68 -1.42
C ASP A 350 0.00 -6.18 -2.86
N GLU A 351 -0.59 -7.33 -3.18
CA GLU A 351 -0.54 -7.90 -4.54
C GLU A 351 -1.22 -6.97 -5.55
N ARG A 352 -2.39 -6.41 -5.20
CA ARG A 352 -3.11 -5.48 -6.08
C ARG A 352 -2.31 -4.21 -6.35
N ALA A 353 -1.74 -3.60 -5.31
CA ALA A 353 -0.93 -2.39 -5.45
C ALA A 353 0.30 -2.64 -6.35
N LEU A 354 1.06 -3.71 -6.07
CA LEU A 354 2.22 -4.07 -6.87
C LEU A 354 1.84 -4.41 -8.32
N TRP A 355 0.74 -5.12 -8.54
CA TRP A 355 0.27 -5.46 -9.89
C TRP A 355 -0.16 -4.24 -10.70
N GLU A 356 -0.89 -3.30 -10.09
CA GLU A 356 -1.29 -2.04 -10.74
C GLU A 356 -0.06 -1.22 -11.14
N GLU A 357 0.95 -1.11 -10.27
CA GLU A 357 2.22 -0.45 -10.60
C GLU A 357 3.00 -1.16 -11.71
N PHE A 358 3.08 -2.48 -11.66
CA PHE A 358 3.76 -3.30 -12.67
C PHE A 358 3.11 -3.16 -14.04
N ARG A 359 1.79 -3.31 -14.09
CA ARG A 359 1.02 -3.12 -15.31
C ARG A 359 1.20 -1.72 -15.86
N GLY A 360 1.11 -0.70 -15.00
CA GLY A 360 1.34 0.69 -15.38
C GLY A 360 2.74 0.89 -16.00
N ALA A 361 3.77 0.28 -15.43
CA ALA A 361 5.13 0.34 -15.98
C ALA A 361 5.23 -0.33 -17.36
N CYS A 362 4.64 -1.53 -17.54
CA CYS A 362 4.61 -2.19 -18.85
C CYS A 362 3.84 -1.38 -19.90
N ASP A 363 2.66 -0.86 -19.55
CA ASP A 363 1.80 -0.09 -20.44
C ASP A 363 2.50 1.22 -20.85
N ALA A 364 3.23 1.86 -19.93
CA ALA A 364 4.01 3.06 -20.21
C ALA A 364 5.09 2.83 -21.28
N VAL A 365 5.78 1.68 -21.27
CA VAL A 365 6.80 1.35 -22.30
C VAL A 365 6.17 1.26 -23.69
N PHE A 366 5.03 0.58 -23.82
CA PHE A 366 4.34 0.45 -25.11
C PHE A 366 3.74 1.77 -25.58
N LYS A 367 3.16 2.55 -24.66
CA LYS A 367 2.67 3.89 -24.96
C LYS A 367 3.79 4.79 -25.47
N LEU A 368 4.93 4.84 -24.76
CA LEU A 368 6.09 5.63 -25.18
C LEU A 368 6.64 5.19 -26.55
N ARG A 369 6.68 3.88 -26.81
CA ARG A 369 7.06 3.34 -28.12
C ARG A 369 6.11 3.79 -29.22
N GLN A 370 4.80 3.70 -28.98
CA GLN A 370 3.78 4.12 -29.94
C GLN A 370 3.86 5.62 -30.22
N ASP A 371 3.99 6.43 -29.17
CA ASP A 371 4.10 7.89 -29.27
C ASP A 371 5.35 8.30 -30.04
N ARG A 372 6.52 7.70 -29.74
CA ARG A 372 7.77 7.96 -30.47
C ARG A 372 7.69 7.55 -31.95
N ARG A 373 7.04 6.42 -32.27
CA ARG A 373 6.83 6.00 -33.67
C ARG A 373 5.88 6.93 -34.40
N LYS A 374 4.78 7.30 -33.76
CA LYS A 374 3.81 8.26 -34.31
C LYS A 374 4.46 9.62 -34.59
N GLU A 375 5.34 10.07 -33.71
CA GLU A 375 6.13 11.29 -33.90
C GLU A 375 7.09 11.17 -35.09
N GLN A 376 7.86 10.07 -35.18
CA GLN A 376 8.77 9.82 -36.32
C GLN A 376 8.02 9.74 -37.66
N ASP A 377 6.89 9.04 -37.69
CA ASP A 377 6.04 8.93 -38.88
C ASP A 377 5.38 10.27 -39.23
N GLY A 378 4.97 11.03 -38.21
CA GLY A 378 4.45 12.39 -38.35
C GLY A 378 5.46 13.34 -38.98
N GLN A 379 6.70 13.34 -38.50
CA GLN A 379 7.80 14.14 -39.06
C GLN A 379 8.11 13.76 -40.51
N LYS A 380 8.18 12.45 -40.82
CA LYS A 380 8.37 11.97 -42.20
C LYS A 380 7.23 12.40 -43.12
N ASN A 381 5.98 12.31 -42.66
CA ASN A 381 4.82 12.69 -43.45
C ASN A 381 4.77 14.20 -43.67
N GLN A 382 5.08 15.02 -42.67
CA GLN A 382 5.19 16.48 -42.81
C GLN A 382 6.29 16.87 -43.80
N ALA A 383 7.47 16.26 -43.71
CA ALA A 383 8.56 16.48 -44.66
C ALA A 383 8.15 16.11 -46.09
N ARG A 384 7.47 14.97 -46.26
CA ARG A 384 6.92 14.53 -47.55
C ARG A 384 5.89 15.50 -48.12
N GLN A 385 4.92 15.94 -47.31
CA GLN A 385 3.89 16.90 -47.72
C GLN A 385 4.48 18.25 -48.14
N ALA A 386 5.53 18.73 -47.44
CA ALA A 386 6.22 19.95 -47.83
C ALA A 386 6.86 19.83 -49.22
N LEU A 387 7.47 18.68 -49.54
CA LEU A 387 8.03 18.41 -50.88
C LEU A 387 6.94 18.25 -51.95
N GLU A 388 5.82 17.60 -51.63
CA GLU A 388 4.65 17.51 -52.52
C GLU A 388 4.06 18.89 -52.86
N SER A 389 4.00 19.79 -51.87
CA SER A 389 3.57 21.18 -52.07
C SER A 389 4.46 21.93 -53.05
N ILE A 390 5.79 21.74 -52.99
CA ILE A 390 6.72 22.36 -53.93
C ILE A 390 6.46 21.88 -55.36
N CYS A 391 6.28 20.56 -55.55
CA CYS A 391 5.92 20.01 -56.86
C CYS A 391 4.61 20.59 -57.39
N ALA A 392 3.58 20.71 -56.53
CA ALA A 392 2.30 21.30 -56.92
C ALA A 392 2.42 22.79 -57.31
N GLU A 393 3.26 23.56 -56.61
CA GLU A 393 3.53 24.97 -56.96
C GLU A 393 4.31 25.09 -58.29
N LEU A 394 5.25 24.18 -58.56
CA LEU A 394 5.92 24.11 -59.87
C LEU A 394 4.94 23.76 -60.99
N ASP A 395 4.04 22.80 -60.77
CA ASP A 395 2.99 22.42 -61.72
C ASP A 395 2.08 23.63 -62.04
N LYS A 396 1.65 24.39 -61.02
CA LYS A 396 0.90 25.65 -61.21
C LYS A 396 1.70 26.69 -62.00
N LEU A 397 2.98 26.84 -61.67
CA LEU A 397 3.86 27.82 -62.31
C LEU A 397 4.06 27.54 -63.81
N ALA A 398 4.08 26.27 -64.22
CA ALA A 398 4.20 25.88 -65.62
C ALA A 398 3.02 26.36 -66.49
N HIS A 399 1.83 26.50 -65.88
CA HIS A 399 0.58 26.86 -66.54
C HIS A 399 0.18 28.34 -66.34
N ALA A 400 0.95 29.14 -65.61
CA ALA A 400 0.58 30.50 -65.21
C ALA A 400 0.66 31.51 -66.38
N SER A 401 -0.46 31.80 -67.06
CA SER A 401 -0.50 32.72 -68.22
C SER A 401 -0.45 34.21 -67.87
N ASP A 402 -0.79 34.57 -66.64
CA ASP A 402 -0.87 35.92 -66.08
C ASP A 402 0.49 36.49 -65.67
N LYS A 403 1.50 35.64 -65.48
CA LYS A 403 2.83 36.04 -64.98
C LYS A 403 3.80 36.35 -66.10
N THR A 404 4.64 37.35 -65.86
CA THR A 404 5.80 37.66 -66.71
C THR A 404 6.89 36.59 -66.57
N ASP A 405 7.74 36.44 -67.60
CA ASP A 405 8.84 35.48 -67.56
C ASP A 405 9.81 35.70 -66.39
N GLN A 406 10.02 36.96 -66.01
CA GLN A 406 10.92 37.30 -64.92
C GLN A 406 10.35 36.84 -63.57
N GLU A 407 9.04 36.99 -63.37
CA GLU A 407 8.34 36.46 -62.19
C GLU A 407 8.38 34.94 -62.15
N ILE A 408 8.16 34.27 -63.30
CA ILE A 408 8.25 32.81 -63.40
C ILE A 408 9.67 32.33 -63.07
N ARG A 409 10.71 32.96 -63.62
CA ARG A 409 12.11 32.60 -63.33
C ARG A 409 12.48 32.84 -61.86
N ARG A 410 11.98 33.91 -61.23
CA ARG A 410 12.19 34.18 -59.81
C ARG A 410 11.50 33.11 -58.93
N ALA A 411 10.24 32.81 -59.20
CA ALA A 411 9.48 31.79 -58.48
C ALA A 411 10.10 30.39 -58.64
N LEU A 412 10.56 30.04 -59.84
CA LEU A 412 11.27 28.78 -60.08
C LEU A 412 12.53 28.65 -59.23
N ARG A 413 13.35 29.71 -59.13
CA ARG A 413 14.56 29.71 -58.29
C ARG A 413 14.22 29.53 -56.81
N ALA A 414 13.22 30.28 -56.32
CA ALA A 414 12.78 30.16 -54.93
C ALA A 414 12.33 28.73 -54.59
N LEU A 415 11.50 28.12 -55.43
CA LEU A 415 11.03 26.73 -55.23
C LEU A 415 12.17 25.70 -55.33
N GLN A 416 13.19 25.95 -56.17
CA GLN A 416 14.38 25.09 -56.25
C GLN A 416 15.23 25.17 -54.97
N ASP A 417 15.37 26.36 -54.39
CA ASP A 417 16.14 26.54 -53.16
C ASP A 417 15.38 25.98 -51.96
N ASP A 418 14.06 26.16 -51.91
CA ASP A 418 13.18 25.51 -50.92
C ASP A 418 13.25 23.98 -51.00
N TRP A 419 13.30 23.43 -52.22
CA TRP A 419 13.48 21.99 -52.41
C TRP A 419 14.82 21.53 -51.85
N LYS A 420 15.94 22.19 -52.18
CA LYS A 420 17.26 21.83 -51.66
C LYS A 420 17.32 21.90 -50.14
N ALA A 421 16.70 22.91 -49.53
CA ALA A 421 16.69 23.09 -48.09
C ALA A 421 15.87 22.01 -47.36
N LYS A 422 14.78 21.52 -47.97
CA LYS A 422 13.87 20.55 -47.35
C LYS A 422 14.15 19.10 -47.73
N ALA A 423 14.74 18.85 -48.90
CA ALA A 423 15.07 17.51 -49.40
C ALA A 423 16.42 17.03 -48.86
N VAL A 424 16.61 17.11 -47.53
CA VAL A 424 17.83 16.65 -46.87
C VAL A 424 17.66 15.17 -46.52
N GLY A 425 18.43 14.32 -47.20
CA GLY A 425 18.48 12.88 -46.96
C GLY A 425 18.16 12.03 -48.19
N SER A 426 18.73 10.83 -48.25
CA SER A 426 18.54 9.87 -49.33
C SER A 426 17.50 8.81 -48.95
N ASP A 427 16.25 9.23 -48.71
CA ASP A 427 15.15 8.28 -48.47
C ASP A 427 14.64 7.72 -49.82
N PRO A 428 14.67 6.39 -50.05
CA PRO A 428 14.12 5.77 -51.26
C PRO A 428 12.66 6.15 -51.55
N ALA A 429 11.86 6.45 -50.52
CA ALA A 429 10.47 6.89 -50.66
C ALA A 429 10.34 8.28 -51.30
N LEU A 430 11.41 9.08 -51.29
CA LEU A 430 11.47 10.40 -51.92
C LEU A 430 11.83 10.34 -53.41
N ARG A 431 12.30 9.20 -53.94
CA ARG A 431 12.69 9.08 -55.36
C ARG A 431 11.55 9.39 -56.32
N GLY A 432 10.33 8.98 -55.98
CA GLY A 432 9.13 9.33 -56.76
C GLY A 432 8.86 10.85 -56.77
N LEU A 433 9.05 11.50 -55.62
CA LEU A 433 8.91 12.96 -55.51
C LEU A 433 10.04 13.71 -56.20
N GLU A 434 11.27 13.20 -56.16
CA GLU A 434 12.40 13.78 -56.87
C GLU A 434 12.20 13.70 -58.40
N SER A 435 11.71 12.56 -58.90
CA SER A 435 11.30 12.44 -60.30
C SER A 435 10.21 13.46 -60.65
N ARG A 436 9.18 13.60 -59.80
CA ARG A 436 8.10 14.56 -60.00
C ARG A 436 8.61 16.01 -60.01
N PHE A 437 9.49 16.36 -59.08
CA PHE A 437 10.13 17.68 -59.02
C PHE A 437 10.91 17.99 -60.30
N ARG A 438 11.73 17.04 -60.77
CA ARG A 438 12.49 17.20 -62.02
C ARG A 438 11.54 17.39 -63.22
N SER A 439 10.49 16.58 -63.32
CA SER A 439 9.49 16.72 -64.38
C SER A 439 8.76 18.07 -64.33
N ALA A 440 8.32 18.51 -63.15
CA ALA A 440 7.64 19.79 -62.97
C ALA A 440 8.56 20.98 -63.29
N LYS A 441 9.83 20.91 -62.87
CA LYS A 441 10.87 21.88 -63.25
C LYS A 441 11.03 21.96 -64.77
N THR A 442 11.20 20.81 -65.44
CA THR A 442 11.34 20.76 -66.90
C THR A 442 10.09 21.32 -67.59
N ALA A 443 8.89 21.11 -67.03
CA ALA A 443 7.65 21.69 -67.57
C ALA A 443 7.66 23.23 -67.50
N VAL A 444 8.11 23.83 -66.39
CA VAL A 444 8.27 25.30 -66.28
C VAL A 444 9.28 25.83 -67.30
N GLU A 445 10.43 25.16 -67.43
CA GLU A 445 11.48 25.54 -68.40
C GLU A 445 10.97 25.44 -69.85
N THR A 446 10.20 24.40 -70.16
CA THR A 446 9.57 24.20 -71.47
C THR A 446 8.52 25.27 -71.76
N SER A 447 7.72 25.67 -70.76
CA SER A 447 6.74 26.76 -70.87
C SER A 447 7.41 28.12 -71.13
N LEU A 448 8.54 28.40 -70.48
CA LEU A 448 9.34 29.60 -70.79
C LEU A 448 9.93 29.56 -72.21
N ALA A 449 10.43 28.40 -72.64
CA ALA A 449 10.97 28.22 -73.98
C ALA A 449 9.89 28.31 -75.07
N SER A 450 8.68 27.81 -74.83
CA SER A 450 7.56 27.97 -75.76
C SER A 450 7.13 29.44 -75.89
N ARG A 451 7.02 30.18 -74.77
CA ARG A 451 6.74 31.63 -74.80
C ARG A 451 7.80 32.42 -75.54
N ALA A 452 9.08 32.08 -75.37
CA ALA A 452 10.16 32.70 -76.11
C ALA A 452 10.01 32.46 -77.63
N ARG A 453 9.83 31.19 -78.04
CA ARG A 453 9.62 30.83 -79.45
C ARG A 453 8.37 31.45 -80.06
N SER A 454 7.25 31.54 -79.33
CA SER A 454 6.03 32.18 -79.83
C SER A 454 6.22 33.69 -80.07
N ARG A 455 6.93 34.39 -79.18
CA ARG A 455 7.27 35.81 -79.38
C ARG A 455 8.19 36.00 -80.57
N GLU A 456 9.20 35.17 -80.71
CA GLU A 456 10.13 35.22 -81.85
C GLU A 456 9.41 34.93 -83.18
N SER A 457 8.57 33.89 -83.23
CA SER A 457 7.72 33.60 -84.40
C SER A 457 6.79 34.78 -84.74
N ALA A 458 6.24 35.48 -83.76
CA ALA A 458 5.39 36.64 -83.98
C ALA A 458 6.17 37.81 -84.62
N VAL A 459 7.45 38.00 -84.27
CA VAL A 459 8.33 38.99 -84.92
C VAL A 459 8.51 38.65 -86.40
N TRP A 460 8.77 37.38 -86.73
CA TRP A 460 8.94 36.95 -88.13
C TRP A 460 7.65 37.06 -88.95
N GLN A 461 6.50 36.72 -88.36
CA GLN A 461 5.19 36.91 -89.00
C GLN A 461 4.90 38.40 -89.26
N THR A 462 5.27 39.27 -88.32
CA THR A 462 5.14 40.72 -88.47
C THR A 462 6.02 41.23 -89.61
N LEU A 463 7.26 40.76 -89.71
CA LEU A 463 8.17 41.11 -90.82
C LEU A 463 7.63 40.66 -92.17
N ALA A 464 7.11 39.43 -92.27
CA ALA A 464 6.49 38.90 -93.50
C ALA A 464 5.24 39.68 -93.91
N ALA A 465 4.37 40.04 -92.94
CA ALA A 465 3.18 40.84 -93.21
C ALA A 465 3.55 42.24 -93.72
N LYS A 466 4.55 42.88 -93.11
CA LYS A 466 5.08 44.18 -93.53
C LYS A 466 5.73 44.14 -94.92
N GLU A 467 6.46 43.08 -95.22
CA GLU A 467 7.05 42.87 -96.55
C GLU A 467 5.98 42.75 -97.64
N ARG A 468 4.92 41.96 -97.40
CA ARG A 468 3.77 41.83 -98.31
C ARG A 468 3.05 43.15 -98.55
N LEU A 469 2.92 44.00 -97.53
CA LEU A 469 2.35 45.35 -97.69
C LEU A 469 3.23 46.22 -98.59
N CYS A 470 4.56 46.15 -98.44
CA CYS A 470 5.48 46.87 -99.33
C CYS A 470 5.43 46.33 -100.76
N GLU A 471 5.34 45.01 -100.95
CA GLU A 471 5.19 44.39 -102.28
C GLU A 471 3.89 44.83 -102.98
N GLN A 472 2.78 44.97 -102.24
CA GLN A 472 1.52 45.49 -102.78
C GLN A 472 1.68 46.92 -103.32
N LEU A 473 2.41 47.79 -102.60
CA LEU A 473 2.72 49.13 -103.09
C LEU A 473 3.62 49.10 -104.33
N ASP A 474 4.64 48.23 -104.35
CA ASP A 474 5.53 48.08 -105.51
C ASP A 474 4.77 47.59 -106.76
N ALA A 475 3.79 46.70 -106.59
CA ALA A 475 2.94 46.22 -107.67
C ALA A 475 2.07 47.34 -108.25
N MET A 476 1.48 48.17 -107.40
CA MET A 476 0.72 49.34 -107.83
C MET A 476 1.60 50.33 -108.64
N VAL A 477 2.84 50.58 -108.19
CA VAL A 477 3.79 51.43 -108.93
C VAL A 477 4.18 50.80 -110.27
N ARG A 478 4.35 49.46 -110.33
CA ARG A 478 4.66 48.72 -111.56
C ARG A 478 3.53 48.80 -112.60
N GLU A 479 2.28 48.68 -112.13
CA GLU A 479 1.05 48.72 -112.95
C GLU A 479 0.67 50.15 -113.38
N GLN A 480 1.47 51.15 -112.99
CA GLN A 480 1.27 52.57 -113.30
C GLN A 480 -0.04 53.13 -112.74
N ALA A 481 -0.49 52.63 -111.59
CA ALA A 481 -1.60 53.25 -110.86
C ALA A 481 -1.14 54.63 -110.36
N GLN A 482 -1.71 55.72 -110.91
CA GLN A 482 -1.36 57.10 -110.58
C GLN A 482 -2.59 57.92 -110.22
N GLY A 483 -2.41 58.94 -109.38
CA GLY A 483 -3.47 59.90 -109.05
C GLY A 483 -4.49 59.37 -108.02
N PRO A 484 -5.72 59.94 -107.99
CA PRO A 484 -6.71 59.66 -106.94
C PRO A 484 -7.10 58.18 -106.82
N GLU A 485 -7.03 57.42 -107.92
CA GLU A 485 -7.36 55.99 -107.96
C GLU A 485 -6.34 55.11 -107.21
N ALA A 486 -5.09 55.55 -107.10
CA ALA A 486 -4.03 54.86 -106.36
C ALA A 486 -3.95 55.28 -104.87
N GLN A 487 -4.51 56.43 -104.51
CA GLN A 487 -4.42 56.99 -103.15
C GLN A 487 -5.26 56.21 -102.13
N ALA A 488 -6.47 55.78 -102.48
CA ALA A 488 -7.35 55.05 -101.56
C ALA A 488 -6.79 53.65 -101.17
N PRO A 489 -6.30 52.81 -102.11
CA PRO A 489 -5.63 51.56 -101.74
C PRO A 489 -4.33 51.76 -100.95
N ALA A 490 -3.54 52.81 -101.28
CA ALA A 490 -2.32 53.14 -100.54
C ALA A 490 -2.60 53.55 -99.08
N ALA A 491 -3.67 54.34 -98.84
CA ALA A 491 -4.11 54.70 -97.50
C ALA A 491 -4.54 53.46 -96.68
N SER A 492 -5.27 52.52 -97.31
CA SER A 492 -5.65 51.25 -96.66
C SER A 492 -4.44 50.39 -96.28
N ILE A 493 -3.38 50.37 -97.10
CA ILE A 493 -2.12 49.70 -96.78
C ILE A 493 -1.42 50.36 -95.58
N ALA A 494 -1.44 51.70 -95.48
CA ALA A 494 -0.89 52.42 -94.35
C ALA A 494 -1.62 52.13 -93.02
N GLU A 495 -2.94 52.02 -93.04
CA GLU A 495 -3.73 51.59 -91.87
C GLU A 495 -3.36 50.17 -91.43
N ARG A 496 -3.29 49.23 -92.38
CA ARG A 496 -2.88 47.84 -92.11
C ARG A 496 -1.44 47.74 -91.60
N TRP A 497 -0.55 48.62 -92.06
CA TRP A 497 0.81 48.71 -91.53
C TRP A 497 0.82 49.14 -90.06
N ASN A 498 0.08 50.20 -89.72
CA ASN A 498 0.02 50.75 -88.37
C ASN A 498 -0.69 49.81 -87.38
N ALA A 499 -1.56 48.92 -87.88
CA ALA A 499 -2.20 47.87 -87.09
C ALA A 499 -1.26 46.70 -86.73
N LEU A 500 -0.12 46.56 -87.43
CA LEU A 500 0.88 45.53 -87.12
C LEU A 500 1.81 45.98 -85.99
N PRO A 501 2.31 45.06 -85.15
CA PRO A 501 3.32 45.39 -84.15
C PRO A 501 4.56 46.07 -84.75
N ALA A 502 5.20 46.94 -83.97
CA ALA A 502 6.49 47.51 -84.36
C ALA A 502 7.58 46.43 -84.31
N LEU A 503 8.43 46.37 -85.33
CA LEU A 503 9.64 45.55 -85.32
C LEU A 503 10.74 46.25 -84.52
N SER A 504 11.94 45.68 -84.48
CA SER A 504 13.12 46.40 -83.97
C SER A 504 13.30 47.72 -84.73
N SER A 505 13.79 48.77 -84.07
CA SER A 505 13.92 50.11 -84.66
C SER A 505 14.71 50.09 -85.98
N ALA A 506 15.75 49.26 -86.07
CA ALA A 506 16.57 49.12 -87.27
C ALA A 506 15.81 48.47 -88.44
N TRP A 507 15.04 47.39 -88.19
CA TRP A 507 14.28 46.71 -89.24
C TRP A 507 13.05 47.52 -89.66
N GLU A 508 12.38 48.14 -88.69
CA GLU A 508 11.23 49.00 -88.93
C GLU A 508 11.61 50.17 -89.86
N ALA A 509 12.73 50.85 -89.58
CA ALA A 509 13.20 51.96 -90.39
C ALA A 509 13.52 51.56 -91.84
N LYS A 510 14.13 50.39 -92.06
CA LYS A 510 14.44 49.87 -93.40
C LYS A 510 13.19 49.65 -94.25
N LEU A 511 12.17 48.99 -93.69
CA LEU A 511 10.95 48.72 -94.45
C LEU A 511 10.06 49.97 -94.57
N ALA A 512 10.02 50.84 -93.54
CA ALA A 512 9.32 52.12 -93.63
C ALA A 512 9.89 52.98 -94.77
N ALA A 513 11.21 53.04 -94.94
CA ALA A 513 11.84 53.77 -96.05
C ALA A 513 11.46 53.21 -97.44
N ARG A 514 11.27 51.89 -97.59
CA ARG A 514 10.74 51.29 -98.83
C ARG A 514 9.29 51.69 -99.05
N ARG A 515 8.45 51.54 -98.01
CA ARG A 515 7.03 51.92 -98.04
C ARG A 515 6.85 53.38 -98.45
N ASP A 516 7.54 54.29 -97.77
CA ASP A 516 7.40 55.73 -97.98
C ASP A 516 7.83 56.11 -99.41
N ALA A 517 8.96 55.57 -99.89
CA ALA A 517 9.40 55.77 -101.27
C ALA A 517 8.40 55.22 -102.31
N ALA A 518 7.71 54.11 -102.01
CA ALA A 518 6.64 53.58 -102.86
C ALA A 518 5.38 54.45 -102.83
N THR A 519 4.99 54.96 -101.66
CA THR A 519 3.85 55.88 -101.50
C THR A 519 4.10 57.22 -102.21
N ASP A 520 5.31 57.76 -102.11
CA ASP A 520 5.74 58.96 -102.84
C ASP A 520 5.66 58.73 -104.36
N ALA A 521 6.11 57.56 -104.82
CA ALA A 521 6.05 57.14 -106.22
C ALA A 521 4.62 56.97 -106.77
N LEU A 522 3.62 56.65 -105.93
CA LEU A 522 2.20 56.62 -106.32
C LEU A 522 1.58 58.02 -106.42
N SER A 523 2.21 59.02 -105.78
CA SER A 523 1.71 60.40 -105.71
C SER A 523 2.36 61.32 -106.75
N ASP A 524 3.62 61.07 -107.11
CA ASP A 524 4.42 61.90 -108.03
C ASP A 524 5.03 61.05 -109.17
N ALA A 525 4.77 61.46 -110.41
CA ALA A 525 5.24 60.76 -111.61
C ALA A 525 6.79 60.72 -111.75
N ALA A 526 7.51 61.76 -111.32
CA ALA A 526 8.97 61.78 -111.34
C ALA A 526 9.55 60.79 -110.32
N CYS A 527 8.91 60.70 -109.15
CA CYS A 527 9.23 59.69 -108.14
C CYS A 527 8.90 58.27 -108.65
N ALA A 528 7.81 58.11 -109.41
CA ALA A 528 7.44 56.83 -110.04
C ALA A 528 8.52 56.30 -110.99
N ASP A 529 9.10 57.16 -111.83
CA ASP A 529 10.16 56.76 -112.76
C ASP A 529 11.44 56.34 -112.03
N ALA A 530 11.86 57.13 -111.04
CA ALA A 530 13.03 56.81 -110.22
C ALA A 530 12.83 55.50 -109.44
N TYR A 531 11.64 55.29 -108.87
CA TYR A 531 11.32 54.09 -108.12
C TYR A 531 11.25 52.85 -109.02
N ARG A 532 10.67 52.95 -110.22
CA ARG A 532 10.68 51.86 -111.21
C ARG A 532 12.08 51.47 -111.66
N ARG A 533 12.98 52.43 -111.85
CA ARG A 533 14.41 52.16 -112.12
C ARG A 533 15.06 51.42 -110.96
N ARG A 534 14.88 51.91 -109.73
CA ARG A 534 15.39 51.26 -108.51
C ARG A 534 14.87 49.83 -108.37
N MET A 535 13.60 49.58 -108.67
CA MET A 535 13.01 48.24 -108.68
C MET A 535 13.63 47.33 -109.73
N SER A 536 13.87 47.83 -110.96
CA SER A 536 14.55 47.08 -112.01
C SER A 536 16.01 46.75 -111.65
N GLU A 537 16.73 47.68 -111.04
CA GLU A 537 18.11 47.48 -110.57
C GLU A 537 18.17 46.49 -109.40
N ALA A 538 17.17 46.51 -108.53
CA ALA A 538 17.06 45.63 -107.37
C ALA A 538 16.58 44.21 -107.72
N ALA A 539 15.98 43.98 -108.90
CA ALA A 539 15.37 42.69 -109.25
C ALA A 539 16.35 41.50 -109.14
N LYS A 540 17.53 41.59 -109.77
CA LYS A 540 18.53 40.51 -109.72
C LYS A 540 19.16 40.35 -108.32
N PRO A 541 19.67 41.41 -107.66
CA PRO A 541 20.17 41.33 -106.28
C PRO A 541 19.14 40.76 -105.28
N ARG A 542 17.85 41.07 -105.45
CA ARG A 542 16.76 40.57 -104.60
C ARG A 542 16.56 39.06 -104.76
N LEU A 543 16.66 38.53 -105.97
CA LEU A 543 16.59 37.08 -106.23
C LEU A 543 17.85 36.33 -105.79
N ASP A 544 19.03 36.93 -106.00
CA ASP A 544 20.30 36.37 -105.52
C ASP A 544 20.29 36.28 -103.98
N THR A 545 19.82 37.32 -103.29
CA THR A 545 19.70 37.33 -101.82
C THR A 545 18.68 36.29 -101.33
N LEU A 546 17.58 36.07 -102.06
CA LEU A 546 16.60 35.03 -101.75
C LEU A 546 17.21 33.62 -101.88
N LEU A 547 18.02 33.39 -102.91
CA LEU A 547 18.76 32.15 -103.10
C LEU A 547 19.82 31.92 -102.00
N GLU A 548 20.50 32.98 -101.59
CA GLU A 548 21.44 32.94 -100.46
C GLU A 548 20.73 32.59 -99.14
N LEU A 549 19.54 33.15 -98.89
CA LEU A 549 18.73 32.81 -97.72
C LEU A 549 18.30 31.33 -97.72
N GLU A 550 17.95 30.75 -98.87
CA GLU A 550 17.66 29.31 -99.01
C GLU A 550 18.88 28.45 -98.64
N VAL A 551 20.08 28.83 -99.09
CA VAL A 551 21.33 28.12 -98.74
C VAL A 551 21.64 28.26 -97.26
N LEU A 552 21.53 29.47 -96.70
CA LEU A 552 21.79 29.71 -95.27
C LEU A 552 20.83 28.93 -94.37
N LEU A 553 19.55 28.82 -94.76
CA LEU A 553 18.51 28.10 -94.03
C LEU A 553 18.47 26.59 -94.33
N GLY A 554 19.28 26.11 -95.28
CA GLY A 554 19.31 24.70 -95.67
C GLY A 554 18.03 24.23 -96.38
N LEU A 555 17.30 25.14 -97.04
CA LEU A 555 16.09 24.83 -97.79
C LEU A 555 16.44 24.34 -99.19
N ASP A 556 15.72 23.38 -99.74
CA ASP A 556 15.89 22.96 -101.14
C ASP A 556 15.32 24.01 -102.11
N SER A 557 16.15 24.46 -103.06
CA SER A 557 15.70 25.32 -104.15
C SER A 557 14.94 24.49 -105.20
N PRO A 558 13.90 25.04 -105.85
CA PRO A 558 13.21 24.37 -106.96
C PRO A 558 14.18 23.97 -108.09
N PRO A 559 13.84 22.96 -108.92
CA PRO A 559 14.74 22.39 -109.94
C PRO A 559 15.30 23.46 -110.91
N GLU A 560 14.50 24.46 -111.23
CA GLU A 560 14.86 25.58 -112.12
C GLU A 560 16.00 26.45 -111.59
N PHE A 561 16.17 26.53 -110.27
CA PHE A 561 17.19 27.35 -109.60
C PHE A 561 18.38 26.52 -109.09
N GLN A 562 18.44 25.21 -109.37
CA GLN A 562 19.52 24.35 -108.88
C GLN A 562 20.88 24.68 -109.51
N SER A 563 20.89 25.08 -110.79
CA SER A 563 22.12 25.53 -111.46
C SER A 563 22.68 26.79 -110.81
N ASP A 564 21.81 27.76 -110.53
CA ASP A 564 22.18 29.03 -109.91
C ASP A 564 22.62 28.82 -108.46
N ARG A 565 21.95 27.92 -107.74
CA ARG A 565 22.34 27.49 -106.40
C ARG A 565 23.74 26.89 -106.38
N LEU A 566 24.03 25.97 -107.32
CA LEU A 566 25.35 25.34 -107.42
C LEU A 566 26.43 26.39 -107.73
N ALA A 567 26.16 27.31 -108.65
CA ALA A 567 27.07 28.41 -108.99
C ALA A 567 27.34 29.32 -107.78
N LEU A 568 26.30 29.66 -107.01
CA LEU A 568 26.41 30.42 -105.77
C LEU A 568 27.25 29.68 -104.72
N GLN A 569 27.02 28.39 -104.52
CA GLN A 569 27.78 27.57 -103.57
C GLN A 569 29.26 27.46 -103.95
N VAL A 570 29.57 27.27 -105.23
CA VAL A 570 30.95 27.26 -105.75
C VAL A 570 31.61 28.63 -105.56
N ARG A 571 30.88 29.72 -105.82
CA ARG A 571 31.35 31.09 -105.58
C ARG A 571 31.64 31.33 -104.10
N GLN A 572 30.72 30.98 -103.21
CA GLN A 572 30.90 31.12 -101.76
C GLN A 572 32.05 30.25 -101.24
N LEU A 573 32.25 29.04 -101.77
CA LEU A 573 33.41 28.19 -101.48
C LEU A 573 34.71 28.89 -101.90
N ARG A 574 34.79 29.40 -103.14
CA ARG A 574 35.94 30.13 -103.66
C ARG A 574 36.24 31.38 -102.82
N ASP A 575 35.23 32.15 -102.46
CA ASP A 575 35.37 33.39 -101.68
C ASP A 575 35.78 33.09 -100.22
N ARG A 576 35.37 31.95 -99.65
CA ARG A 576 35.88 31.44 -98.36
C ARG A 576 37.33 30.96 -98.42
N PHE A 577 37.79 30.41 -99.54
CA PHE A 577 39.20 30.03 -99.72
C PHE A 577 40.12 31.23 -99.98
N ASN A 578 39.60 32.28 -100.62
CA ASN A 578 40.37 33.48 -100.95
C ASN A 578 40.35 34.56 -99.85
N SER A 579 39.45 34.49 -98.87
CA SER A 579 39.41 35.44 -97.74
C SER A 579 39.99 34.82 -96.47
N THR A 580 41.03 35.45 -95.90
CA THR A 580 41.64 35.08 -94.60
C THR A 580 40.90 35.68 -93.40
N ALA A 581 39.80 36.40 -93.64
CA ALA A 581 38.92 36.88 -92.58
C ALA A 581 37.83 35.84 -92.32
N ALA A 582 37.76 35.33 -91.08
CA ALA A 582 36.62 34.54 -90.63
C ALA A 582 35.36 35.42 -90.67
N ALA A 583 34.63 35.38 -91.79
CA ALA A 583 33.29 35.97 -91.86
C ALA A 583 32.44 35.28 -90.78
N GLY A 584 31.99 36.07 -89.80
CA GLY A 584 31.08 35.60 -88.76
C GLY A 584 29.84 34.97 -89.38
N PRO A 585 29.08 34.14 -88.64
CA PRO A 585 27.87 33.53 -89.16
C PRO A 585 26.95 34.62 -89.72
N GLU A 586 26.69 34.59 -91.02
CA GLU A 586 25.74 35.52 -91.65
C GLU A 586 24.39 35.38 -90.94
N ASP A 587 23.95 36.47 -90.29
CA ASP A 587 22.66 36.48 -89.62
C ASP A 587 21.56 36.44 -90.68
N ALA A 588 20.97 35.27 -90.87
CA ALA A 588 19.86 35.07 -91.79
C ALA A 588 18.70 36.05 -91.50
N GLY A 589 18.55 36.49 -90.25
CA GLY A 589 17.55 37.48 -89.86
C GLY A 589 17.83 38.86 -90.43
N GLU A 590 19.05 39.36 -90.22
CA GLU A 590 19.49 40.65 -90.76
C GLU A 590 19.50 40.65 -92.30
N LYS A 591 19.86 39.51 -92.91
CA LYS A 591 19.84 39.32 -94.36
C LYS A 591 18.42 39.30 -94.92
N LEU A 592 17.48 38.63 -94.24
CA LEU A 592 16.07 38.64 -94.59
C LEU A 592 15.46 40.04 -94.44
N SER A 593 15.77 40.77 -93.37
CA SER A 593 15.36 42.17 -93.20
C SER A 593 15.87 43.06 -94.34
N SER A 594 17.14 42.87 -94.74
CA SER A 594 17.76 43.61 -95.84
C SER A 594 17.13 43.24 -97.20
N TRP A 595 16.75 41.99 -97.40
CA TRP A 595 15.93 41.57 -98.54
C TRP A 595 14.56 42.26 -98.52
N CYS A 596 13.84 42.27 -97.40
CA CYS A 596 12.56 42.98 -97.26
C CYS A 596 12.65 44.49 -97.58
N ALA A 597 13.81 45.10 -97.38
CA ALA A 597 14.04 46.53 -97.63
C ALA A 597 14.23 46.88 -99.12
N GLN A 598 14.52 45.92 -99.99
CA GLN A 598 14.70 46.14 -101.42
C GLN A 598 13.33 46.23 -102.14
N PRO A 599 13.11 47.17 -103.07
CA PRO A 599 11.88 47.21 -103.86
C PRO A 599 11.82 46.06 -104.88
N GLY A 600 10.62 45.56 -105.17
CA GLY A 600 10.42 44.44 -106.09
C GLY A 600 9.06 43.77 -105.93
N VAL A 601 8.56 43.25 -107.04
CA VAL A 601 7.32 42.45 -107.10
C VAL A 601 7.67 41.04 -107.54
N LEU A 602 7.34 40.06 -106.70
CA LEU A 602 7.64 38.66 -106.94
C LEU A 602 6.58 38.02 -107.83
N ASP A 603 7.01 37.07 -108.65
CA ASP A 603 6.07 36.16 -109.29
C ASP A 603 5.52 35.11 -108.29
N ALA A 604 4.61 34.24 -108.75
CA ALA A 604 4.01 33.22 -107.88
C ALA A 604 5.03 32.21 -107.32
N ARG A 605 6.11 31.93 -108.06
CA ARG A 605 7.13 30.93 -107.70
C ARG A 605 8.12 31.51 -106.69
N GLU A 606 8.58 32.72 -106.94
CA GLU A 606 9.43 33.52 -106.07
C GLU A 606 8.74 33.83 -104.75
N ARG A 607 7.44 34.13 -104.78
CA ARG A 607 6.63 34.30 -103.56
C ARG A 607 6.58 33.03 -102.72
N ASN A 608 6.40 31.86 -103.33
CA ASN A 608 6.45 30.59 -102.62
C ASN A 608 7.83 30.36 -101.96
N ARG A 609 8.92 30.68 -102.65
CA ARG A 609 10.29 30.61 -102.10
C ARG A 609 10.46 31.54 -100.90
N ALA A 610 10.02 32.79 -101.01
CA ALA A 610 10.06 33.75 -99.91
C ALA A 610 9.24 33.28 -98.69
N GLU A 611 8.03 32.75 -98.91
CA GLU A 611 7.21 32.19 -97.83
C GLU A 611 7.89 30.99 -97.13
N ARG A 612 8.56 30.12 -97.90
CA ARG A 612 9.36 29.03 -97.33
C ARG A 612 10.52 29.55 -96.48
N VAL A 613 11.18 30.63 -96.91
CA VAL A 613 12.25 31.32 -96.15
C VAL A 613 11.71 31.90 -94.84
N PHE A 614 10.61 32.65 -94.87
CA PHE A 614 9.96 33.17 -93.65
C PHE A 614 9.49 32.05 -92.70
N ALA A 615 8.93 30.96 -93.24
CA ALA A 615 8.49 29.83 -92.44
C ALA A 615 9.67 29.03 -91.85
N ALA A 616 10.81 29.01 -92.53
CA ALA A 616 12.01 28.33 -92.04
C ALA A 616 12.72 29.14 -90.96
N ILE A 617 12.84 30.46 -91.13
CA ILE A 617 13.48 31.31 -90.13
C ILE A 617 12.66 31.36 -88.83
N GLY A 618 11.33 31.39 -88.93
CA GLY A 618 10.44 31.31 -87.76
C GLY A 618 10.45 29.97 -87.04
N ARG A 619 10.98 28.91 -87.66
CA ARG A 619 11.17 27.57 -87.07
C ARG A 619 12.58 27.32 -86.56
N ARG A 620 13.55 28.13 -86.99
CA ARG A 620 14.98 27.91 -86.72
C ARG A 620 15.40 28.62 -85.44
N ARG A 621 14.94 28.11 -84.28
CA ARG A 621 15.65 28.06 -82.99
C ARG A 621 14.80 27.40 -81.90
#